data_AF-A0A151BPX7-F1
#
_entry.id   AF-A0A151BPX7-F1
#
_cell.length_a   1.000
_cell.length_b   1.000
_cell.length_c   1.000
_cell.angle_alpha   90.00
_cell.angle_beta   90.00
_cell.angle_gamma   90.00
#
_symmetry.space_group_name_H-M   'P 1'
#
loop_
_entity.id
_entity.type
_entity.pdbx_description
1 polymer ?
#
loop_
_entity_poly.entity_id
_entity_poly.type
_entity_poly.pdbx_seq_one_letter_code
_entity_poly.pdbx_strand_id
1 'polypeptide(L)'
;PETREPIYRKIEEVGLRSAVLLTYSVKAIVSSTERIKVLEALLPRVKAAGIEKMLIDTVVVDISTLGPACRAIRKVKERFGYPAGCAAHNSVSSWRALRKRKDPKLTAICSSVVNSLPVALGADFILYGPLKEAEYLFQAICLVDAAYGQILIEDGRRPGPSHPRFKISRLFR
;
A
#
# COMPACT_ATOMS: atom_id res chain seq x y z
N PRO A 1 0.63 19.72 0.96
CA PRO A 1 -0.48 18.89 0.43
C PRO A 1 -1.37 19.71 -0.50
N GLU A 2 -1.91 19.10 -1.57
CA GLU A 2 -2.70 19.80 -2.59
C GLU A 2 -4.20 19.92 -2.26
N THR A 3 -4.65 19.20 -1.22
CA THR A 3 -6.04 19.22 -0.74
C THR A 3 -6.47 20.64 -0.33
N ARG A 4 -7.57 21.11 -0.91
CA ARG A 4 -8.13 22.45 -0.69
C ARG A 4 -9.22 22.45 0.38
N GLU A 5 -9.48 23.62 0.96
CA GLU A 5 -10.46 23.82 2.05
C GLU A 5 -11.87 23.27 1.78
N PRO A 6 -12.45 23.38 0.57
CA PRO A 6 -13.77 22.82 0.30
C PRO A 6 -13.86 21.30 0.53
N ILE A 7 -12.77 20.55 0.39
CA ILE A 7 -12.76 19.10 0.62
C ILE A 7 -12.89 18.81 2.11
N TYR A 8 -12.17 19.52 2.98
CA TYR A 8 -12.25 19.34 4.43
C TYR A 8 -13.64 19.68 4.97
N ARG A 9 -14.22 20.79 4.51
CA ARG A 9 -15.61 21.15 4.86
C ARG A 9 -16.60 20.08 4.42
N LYS A 10 -16.41 19.49 3.24
CA LYS A 10 -17.30 18.42 2.78
C LYS A 10 -17.16 17.15 3.62
N ILE A 11 -15.93 16.79 4.02
CA ILE A 11 -15.66 15.66 4.92
C ILE A 11 -16.44 15.83 6.23
N GLU A 12 -16.40 17.01 6.84
CA GLU A 12 -17.15 17.35 8.05
C GLU A 12 -18.67 17.27 7.81
N GLU A 13 -19.15 17.93 6.76
CA GLU A 13 -20.58 18.00 6.40
C GLU A 13 -21.22 16.62 6.23
N VAL A 14 -20.51 15.68 5.59
CA VAL A 14 -21.02 14.32 5.35
C VAL A 14 -20.66 13.32 6.46
N GLY A 15 -19.98 13.76 7.51
CA GLY A 15 -19.61 12.92 8.66
C GLY A 15 -18.66 11.77 8.31
N LEU A 16 -17.76 11.95 7.35
CA LEU A 16 -16.76 10.95 7.00
C LEU A 16 -15.78 10.75 8.16
N ARG A 17 -15.59 9.48 8.57
CA ARG A 17 -14.68 9.11 9.69
C ARG A 17 -13.42 8.37 9.24
N SER A 18 -13.36 7.96 7.97
CA SER A 18 -12.27 7.14 7.44
C SER A 18 -11.77 7.71 6.12
N ALA A 19 -10.45 7.74 5.92
CA ALA A 19 -9.86 8.23 4.68
C ALA A 19 -8.54 7.53 4.34
N VAL A 20 -8.26 7.42 3.04
CA VAL A 20 -6.91 7.16 2.53
C VAL A 20 -6.20 8.49 2.35
N LEU A 21 -5.04 8.65 2.98
CA LEU A 21 -4.22 9.85 2.88
C LEU A 21 -3.08 9.61 1.90
N LEU A 22 -3.18 10.22 0.73
CA LEU A 22 -2.14 10.15 -0.28
C LEU A 22 -1.04 11.19 -0.01
N THR A 23 0.19 10.72 0.20
CA THR A 23 1.36 11.57 0.47
C THR A 23 1.99 12.17 -0.80
N TYR A 24 1.16 12.68 -1.70
CA TYR A 24 1.56 13.21 -2.99
C TYR A 24 1.95 14.69 -2.95
N SER A 25 3.04 14.99 -3.66
CA SER A 25 3.45 16.31 -4.15
C SER A 25 4.59 16.08 -5.16
N VAL A 26 4.89 17.06 -6.01
CA VAL A 26 6.02 16.98 -6.97
C VAL A 26 7.33 16.54 -6.30
N LYS A 27 7.64 17.09 -5.11
CA LYS A 27 8.85 16.72 -4.35
C LYS A 27 8.74 15.33 -3.70
N ALA A 28 7.54 14.97 -3.24
CA ALA A 28 7.29 13.68 -2.58
C ALA A 28 7.38 12.48 -3.54
N ILE A 29 7.13 12.66 -4.84
CA ILE A 29 7.26 11.58 -5.84
C ILE A 29 8.64 10.91 -5.75
N VAL A 30 9.71 11.70 -5.63
CA VAL A 30 11.10 11.20 -5.68
C VAL A 30 11.77 11.06 -4.31
N SER A 31 11.12 11.48 -3.23
CA SER A 31 11.74 11.51 -1.89
C SER A 31 10.84 10.93 -0.81
N SER A 32 11.31 9.84 -0.18
CA SER A 32 10.65 9.25 1.00
C SER A 32 10.51 10.25 2.15
N THR A 33 11.44 11.20 2.31
CA THR A 33 11.39 12.20 3.38
C THR A 33 10.33 13.25 3.10
N GLU A 34 10.19 13.68 1.86
CA GLU A 34 9.16 14.66 1.47
C GLU A 34 7.75 14.06 1.59
N ARG A 35 7.56 12.74 1.36
CA ARG A 35 6.30 12.03 1.64
C ARG A 35 5.90 12.15 3.11
N ILE A 36 6.87 12.03 4.01
CA ILE A 36 6.60 12.17 5.45
C ILE A 36 6.24 13.61 5.80
N LYS A 37 6.92 14.61 5.24
CA LYS A 37 6.53 16.03 5.44
C LYS A 37 5.12 16.33 4.94
N VAL A 38 4.72 15.73 3.80
CA VAL A 38 3.34 15.84 3.31
C VAL A 38 2.36 15.25 4.31
N LEU A 39 2.67 14.09 4.89
CA LEU A 39 1.83 13.46 5.91
C LEU A 39 1.72 14.34 7.17
N GLU A 40 2.83 14.85 7.69
CA GLU A 40 2.87 15.74 8.86
C GLU A 40 1.96 16.96 8.65
N ALA A 41 1.94 17.53 7.44
CA ALA A 41 1.08 18.65 7.09
C ALA A 41 -0.40 18.25 6.89
N LEU A 42 -0.69 17.02 6.47
CA LEU A 42 -2.06 16.51 6.27
C LEU A 42 -2.75 16.16 7.59
N LEU A 43 -2.05 15.46 8.48
CA LEU A 43 -2.60 14.89 9.72
C LEU A 43 -3.43 15.87 10.56
N PRO A 44 -2.97 17.09 10.91
CA PRO A 44 -3.76 17.98 11.75
C PRO A 44 -5.06 18.41 11.07
N ARG A 45 -5.04 18.64 9.74
CA ARG A 45 -6.21 19.10 8.98
C ARG A 45 -7.26 18.03 8.84
N VAL A 46 -6.86 16.79 8.55
CA VAL A 46 -7.82 15.67 8.43
C VAL A 46 -8.41 15.28 9.78
N LYS A 47 -7.64 15.39 10.87
CA LYS A 47 -8.15 15.18 12.23
C LYS A 47 -9.17 16.25 12.62
N ALA A 48 -8.86 17.52 12.33
CA ALA A 48 -9.79 18.63 12.56
C ALA A 48 -11.11 18.42 11.79
N ALA A 49 -11.03 17.87 10.58
CA ALA A 49 -12.19 17.53 9.76
C ALA A 49 -12.97 16.27 10.24
N GLY A 50 -12.58 15.64 11.36
CA GLY A 50 -13.30 14.51 11.94
C GLY A 50 -12.86 13.12 11.46
N ILE A 51 -11.77 13.00 10.68
CA ILE A 51 -11.24 11.68 10.30
C ILE A 51 -10.54 11.01 11.49
N GLU A 52 -10.95 9.78 11.77
CA GLU A 52 -10.44 8.96 12.87
C GLU A 52 -9.61 7.77 12.38
N LYS A 53 -10.01 7.14 11.27
CA LYS A 53 -9.35 5.95 10.71
C LYS A 53 -8.63 6.31 9.42
N MET A 54 -7.32 6.13 9.40
CA MET A 54 -6.47 6.59 8.31
C MET A 54 -5.66 5.44 7.73
N LEU A 55 -5.67 5.32 6.41
CA LEU A 55 -4.75 4.47 5.65
C LEU A 55 -3.78 5.38 4.90
N ILE A 56 -2.47 5.23 5.11
CA ILE A 56 -1.50 6.13 4.48
C ILE A 56 -1.01 5.52 3.17
N ASP A 57 -1.37 6.14 2.04
CA ASP A 57 -0.83 5.78 0.73
C ASP A 57 0.45 6.58 0.47
N THR A 58 1.55 5.85 0.33
CA THR A 58 2.88 6.41 0.16
C THR A 58 3.21 6.82 -1.26
N VAL A 59 2.28 6.74 -2.21
CA VAL A 59 2.38 7.08 -3.64
C VAL A 59 3.44 6.32 -4.44
N VAL A 60 3.01 5.76 -5.57
CA VAL A 60 3.89 5.18 -6.60
C VAL A 60 3.45 5.71 -7.94
N VAL A 61 4.38 6.24 -8.73
CA VAL A 61 4.13 6.77 -10.09
C VAL A 61 4.74 5.82 -11.13
N ASP A 62 5.98 5.41 -10.90
CA ASP A 62 6.71 4.47 -11.73
C ASP A 62 7.63 3.57 -10.89
N ILE A 63 8.36 2.68 -11.58
CA ILE A 63 9.24 1.71 -10.93
C ILE A 63 10.34 2.35 -10.08
N SER A 64 10.85 3.53 -10.48
CA SER A 64 11.89 4.24 -9.73
C SER A 64 11.37 4.79 -8.40
N THR A 65 10.07 5.07 -8.34
CA THR A 65 9.40 5.62 -7.15
C THR A 65 8.91 4.56 -6.16
N LEU A 66 8.97 3.27 -6.52
CA LEU A 66 8.53 2.17 -5.66
C LEU A 66 9.42 2.00 -4.43
N GLY A 67 10.75 2.05 -4.59
CA GLY A 67 11.69 1.96 -3.47
C GLY A 67 11.48 3.07 -2.42
N PRO A 68 11.44 4.35 -2.81
CA PRO A 68 11.05 5.44 -1.91
C PRO A 68 9.68 5.25 -1.23
N ALA A 69 8.73 4.57 -1.87
CA ALA A 69 7.43 4.22 -1.28
C ALA A 69 7.58 3.23 -0.15
N CYS A 70 8.24 2.11 -0.40
CA CYS A 70 8.50 1.10 0.62
C CYS A 70 9.26 1.70 1.82
N ARG A 71 10.23 2.59 1.58
CA ARG A 71 10.93 3.30 2.66
C ARG A 71 10.00 4.24 3.44
N ALA A 72 9.09 4.94 2.77
CA ALA A 72 8.11 5.79 3.42
C ALA A 72 7.12 4.97 4.25
N ILE A 73 6.67 3.80 3.77
CA ILE A 73 5.76 2.90 4.50
C ILE A 73 6.35 2.57 5.87
N ARG A 74 7.61 2.14 5.91
CA ARG A 74 8.32 1.88 7.18
C ARG A 74 8.34 3.10 8.09
N LYS A 75 8.75 4.26 7.57
CA LYS A 75 8.80 5.51 8.36
C LYS A 75 7.43 5.92 8.88
N VAL A 76 6.35 5.71 8.12
CA VAL A 76 4.99 6.01 8.56
C VAL A 76 4.63 5.17 9.78
N LYS A 77 4.88 3.86 9.69
CA LYS A 77 4.59 2.91 10.78
C LYS A 77 5.45 3.20 12.02
N GLU A 78 6.75 3.38 11.84
CA GLU A 78 7.70 3.63 12.94
C GLU A 78 7.44 4.96 13.66
N ARG A 79 7.06 6.03 12.93
CA ARG A 79 6.92 7.37 13.51
C ARG A 79 5.50 7.72 13.96
N PHE A 80 4.48 7.21 13.28
CA PHE A 80 3.08 7.63 13.49
C PHE A 80 2.15 6.48 13.87
N GLY A 81 2.57 5.23 13.71
CA GLY A 81 1.76 4.05 14.05
C GLY A 81 0.55 3.81 13.12
N TYR A 82 0.42 4.57 12.03
CA TYR A 82 -0.68 4.39 11.08
C TYR A 82 -0.41 3.22 10.11
N PRO A 83 -1.45 2.47 9.73
CA PRO A 83 -1.34 1.48 8.66
C PRO A 83 -0.97 2.17 7.34
N ALA A 84 0.01 1.61 6.64
CA ALA A 84 0.61 2.23 5.46
C ALA A 84 0.75 1.25 4.29
N GLY A 85 0.58 1.77 3.08
CA GLY A 85 0.56 0.99 1.86
C GLY A 85 0.85 1.85 0.64
N CYS A 86 0.60 1.28 -0.55
CA CYS A 86 0.70 2.01 -1.80
C CYS A 86 -0.05 1.34 -2.96
N ALA A 87 -0.31 2.12 -4.01
CA ALA A 87 -0.72 1.63 -5.32
C ALA A 87 0.47 1.14 -6.16
N ALA A 88 1.08 0.02 -5.75
CA ALA A 88 2.27 -0.52 -6.43
C ALA A 88 2.03 -0.85 -7.91
N HIS A 89 0.81 -1.26 -8.30
CA HIS A 89 0.46 -1.53 -9.70
C HIS A 89 0.75 -0.35 -10.66
N ASN A 90 0.80 0.88 -10.15
CA ASN A 90 1.16 2.04 -10.94
C ASN A 90 2.52 1.88 -11.64
N SER A 91 3.50 1.22 -11.00
CA SER A 91 4.81 1.00 -11.62
C SER A 91 4.79 0.02 -12.79
N VAL A 92 3.88 -0.95 -12.78
CA VAL A 92 3.66 -1.84 -13.94
C VAL A 92 2.90 -1.10 -15.02
N SER A 93 1.83 -0.39 -14.64
CA SER A 93 0.99 0.34 -15.58
C SER A 93 1.76 1.42 -16.34
N SER A 94 2.77 2.06 -15.72
CA SER A 94 3.58 3.10 -16.35
C SER A 94 4.76 2.54 -17.15
N TRP A 95 5.15 1.27 -16.95
CA TRP A 95 6.27 0.63 -17.64
C TRP A 95 6.00 0.35 -19.14
N ARG A 96 6.33 1.33 -19.98
CA ARG A 96 6.06 1.30 -21.43
C ARG A 96 6.63 0.08 -22.15
N ALA A 97 7.87 -0.30 -21.82
CA ALA A 97 8.54 -1.43 -22.49
C ALA A 97 7.83 -2.75 -22.22
N LEU A 98 7.41 -3.00 -20.97
CA LEU A 98 6.60 -4.18 -20.62
C LEU A 98 5.27 -4.19 -21.37
N ARG A 99 4.53 -3.07 -21.38
CA ARG A 99 3.25 -2.98 -22.10
C ARG A 99 3.39 -3.25 -23.61
N LYS A 100 4.49 -2.81 -24.23
CA LYS A 100 4.79 -3.08 -25.64
C LYS A 100 4.95 -4.56 -25.94
N ARG A 101 5.36 -5.38 -24.97
CA ARG A 101 5.49 -6.84 -25.15
C ARG A 101 4.15 -7.52 -25.35
N LYS A 102 3.06 -6.94 -24.82
CA LYS A 102 1.70 -7.52 -24.86
C LYS A 102 1.65 -9.00 -24.42
N ASP A 103 2.54 -9.37 -23.50
CA ASP A 103 2.64 -10.72 -22.96
C ASP A 103 1.89 -10.76 -21.62
N PRO A 104 0.73 -11.45 -21.57
CA PRO A 104 -0.09 -11.51 -20.36
C PRO A 104 0.62 -12.24 -19.21
N LYS A 105 1.40 -13.29 -19.52
CA LYS A 105 2.13 -14.07 -18.51
C LYS A 105 3.24 -13.25 -17.88
N LEU A 106 4.04 -12.58 -18.71
CA LEU A 106 5.09 -11.70 -18.23
C LEU A 106 4.51 -10.55 -17.40
N THR A 107 3.39 -9.97 -17.84
CA THR A 107 2.71 -8.89 -17.11
C THR A 107 2.21 -9.39 -15.75
N ALA A 108 1.57 -10.56 -15.69
CA ALA A 108 1.10 -11.15 -14.44
C ALA A 108 2.25 -11.43 -13.45
N ILE A 109 3.39 -11.93 -13.95
CA ILE A 109 4.60 -12.15 -13.13
C ILE A 109 5.12 -10.82 -12.57
N CYS A 110 5.30 -9.80 -13.43
CA CYS A 110 5.78 -8.50 -12.99
C CYS A 110 4.81 -7.81 -12.01
N SER A 111 3.50 -7.88 -12.27
CA SER A 111 2.45 -7.40 -11.34
C SER A 111 2.53 -8.09 -10.00
N SER A 112 2.73 -9.41 -9.98
CA SER A 112 2.85 -10.19 -8.75
C SER A 112 4.05 -9.75 -7.92
N VAL A 113 5.22 -9.59 -8.55
CA VAL A 113 6.45 -9.16 -7.86
C VAL A 113 6.31 -7.73 -7.32
N VAL A 114 5.85 -6.80 -8.16
CA VAL A 114 5.71 -5.39 -7.79
C VAL A 114 4.75 -5.19 -6.62
N ASN A 115 3.61 -5.90 -6.62
CA ASN A 115 2.63 -5.80 -5.54
C ASN A 115 3.07 -6.54 -4.27
N SER A 116 3.82 -7.64 -4.39
CA SER A 116 4.32 -8.40 -3.23
C SER A 116 5.43 -7.67 -2.49
N LEU A 117 6.25 -6.88 -3.19
CA LEU A 117 7.42 -6.22 -2.61
C LEU A 117 7.08 -5.28 -1.44
N PRO A 118 6.10 -4.35 -1.53
CA PRO A 118 5.71 -3.53 -0.39
C PRO A 118 5.24 -4.36 0.82
N VAL A 119 4.44 -5.41 0.59
CA VAL A 119 3.96 -6.29 1.66
C VAL A 119 5.12 -6.99 2.34
N ALA A 120 6.06 -7.53 1.55
CA ALA A 120 7.30 -8.13 2.04
C ALA A 120 8.23 -7.14 2.76
N LEU A 121 7.98 -5.82 2.65
CA LEU A 121 8.71 -4.76 3.36
C LEU A 121 7.87 -4.12 4.48
N GLY A 122 6.75 -4.74 4.84
CA GLY A 122 5.93 -4.38 5.99
C GLY A 122 4.75 -3.45 5.68
N ALA A 123 4.30 -3.35 4.43
CA ALA A 123 3.04 -2.67 4.10
C ALA A 123 1.83 -3.41 4.69
N ASP A 124 0.83 -2.66 5.16
CA ASP A 124 -0.44 -3.19 5.69
C ASP A 124 -1.49 -3.40 4.60
N PHE A 125 -1.35 -2.70 3.47
CA PHE A 125 -2.23 -2.84 2.32
C PHE A 125 -1.50 -2.50 1.02
N ILE A 126 -2.06 -2.98 -0.08
CA ILE A 126 -1.70 -2.58 -1.44
C ILE A 126 -2.97 -2.28 -2.25
N LEU A 127 -2.91 -1.29 -3.12
CA LEU A 127 -3.91 -1.11 -4.18
C LEU A 127 -3.39 -1.84 -5.41
N TYR A 128 -3.88 -3.07 -5.60
CA TYR A 128 -3.22 -4.07 -6.44
C TYR A 128 -3.47 -3.91 -7.94
N GLY A 129 -4.41 -3.04 -8.33
CA GLY A 129 -4.73 -2.75 -9.73
C GLY A 129 -6.06 -3.36 -10.18
N PRO A 130 -6.18 -3.78 -11.45
CA PRO A 130 -7.44 -4.25 -12.02
C PRO A 130 -7.99 -5.49 -11.30
N LEU A 131 -9.31 -5.51 -11.07
CA LEU A 131 -10.00 -6.60 -10.36
C LEU A 131 -9.73 -7.99 -10.95
N LYS A 132 -9.61 -8.10 -12.27
CA LYS A 132 -9.30 -9.35 -12.98
C LYS A 132 -7.95 -9.97 -12.60
N GLU A 133 -7.03 -9.19 -12.03
CA GLU A 133 -5.71 -9.66 -11.59
C GLU A 133 -5.76 -10.31 -10.20
N ALA A 134 -6.89 -10.22 -9.49
CA ALA A 134 -7.04 -10.77 -8.15
C ALA A 134 -6.75 -12.28 -8.09
N GLU A 135 -7.07 -13.03 -9.14
CA GLU A 135 -6.88 -14.49 -9.23
C GLU A 135 -5.44 -14.92 -8.92
N TYR A 136 -4.45 -14.18 -9.42
CA TYR A 136 -3.04 -14.46 -9.17
C TYR A 136 -2.42 -13.56 -8.10
N LEU A 137 -2.90 -12.32 -7.94
CA LEU A 137 -2.34 -11.40 -6.95
C LEU A 137 -2.64 -11.85 -5.52
N PHE A 138 -3.84 -12.34 -5.23
CA PHE A 138 -4.17 -12.84 -3.89
C PHE A 138 -3.30 -14.03 -3.53
N GLN A 139 -2.96 -14.88 -4.51
CA GLN A 139 -2.04 -15.99 -4.29
C GLN A 139 -0.62 -15.50 -4.01
N ALA A 140 -0.12 -14.55 -4.80
CA ALA A 140 1.21 -13.97 -4.58
C ALA A 140 1.35 -13.34 -3.18
N ILE A 141 0.35 -12.56 -2.75
CA ILE A 141 0.35 -11.95 -1.41
C ILE A 141 0.18 -13.01 -0.31
N CYS A 142 -0.66 -14.02 -0.51
CA CYS A 142 -0.83 -15.14 0.42
C CYS A 142 0.50 -15.85 0.73
N LEU A 143 1.38 -16.02 -0.26
CA LEU A 143 2.72 -16.58 -0.05
C LEU A 143 3.55 -15.72 0.91
N VAL A 144 3.54 -14.40 0.73
CA VAL A 144 4.28 -13.47 1.59
C VAL A 144 3.74 -13.51 3.02
N ASP A 145 2.43 -13.36 3.20
CA ASP A 145 1.80 -13.39 4.52
C ASP A 145 2.02 -14.73 5.23
N ALA A 146 1.88 -15.85 4.51
CA ALA A 146 2.12 -17.18 5.08
C ALA A 146 3.55 -17.34 5.61
N ALA A 147 4.55 -16.82 4.87
CA ALA A 147 5.94 -16.82 5.29
C ALA A 147 6.15 -15.97 6.55
N TYR A 148 5.61 -14.74 6.57
CA TYR A 148 5.67 -13.84 7.72
C TYR A 148 4.94 -14.37 8.96
N GLY A 149 3.95 -15.26 8.77
CA GLY A 149 3.28 -15.95 9.87
C GLY A 149 4.22 -16.77 10.75
N GLN A 150 5.40 -17.17 10.25
CA GLN A 150 6.43 -17.83 11.07
C GLN A 150 7.05 -16.88 12.09
N ILE A 151 7.36 -15.66 11.67
CA ILE A 151 7.98 -14.64 12.52
C ILE A 151 7.07 -14.33 13.71
N LEU A 152 5.76 -14.23 13.48
CA LEU A 152 4.80 -14.06 14.58
C LEU A 152 4.93 -15.15 15.65
N ILE A 153 5.07 -16.41 15.23
CA ILE A 153 5.19 -17.55 16.15
C ILE A 153 6.51 -17.50 16.92
N GLU A 154 7.61 -17.14 16.25
CA GLU A 154 8.92 -16.93 16.88
C GLU A 154 8.86 -15.83 17.94
N ASP A 155 8.11 -14.76 17.69
CA ASP A 155 7.83 -13.68 18.64
C ASP A 155 6.82 -14.08 19.75
N GLY A 156 6.44 -15.35 19.85
CA GLY A 156 5.46 -15.85 20.83
C GLY A 156 4.01 -15.44 20.54
N ARG A 157 3.73 -14.91 19.35
CA ARG A 157 2.39 -14.48 18.91
C ARG A 157 1.77 -15.52 18.00
N ARG A 158 0.48 -15.81 18.18
CA ARG A 158 -0.24 -16.73 17.29
C ARG A 158 -1.12 -15.96 16.30
N PRO A 159 -0.91 -16.11 14.98
CA PRO A 159 -1.85 -15.54 14.01
C PRO A 159 -3.22 -16.22 14.12
N GLY A 160 -4.27 -15.49 13.75
CA GLY A 160 -5.64 -16.01 13.80
C GLY A 160 -5.85 -17.24 12.88
N PRO A 161 -6.87 -18.08 13.13
CA PRO A 161 -7.12 -19.28 12.34
C PRO A 161 -7.38 -19.03 10.85
N SER A 162 -7.82 -17.82 10.50
CA SER A 162 -8.08 -17.39 9.12
C SER A 162 -6.82 -17.00 8.34
N HIS A 163 -5.66 -16.91 9.00
CA HIS A 163 -4.40 -16.42 8.42
C HIS A 163 -3.88 -17.30 7.27
N PRO A 164 -3.31 -16.72 6.20
CA PRO A 164 -2.78 -17.44 5.03
C PRO A 164 -1.93 -18.66 5.34
N ARG A 165 -1.05 -18.56 6.35
CA ARG A 165 -0.20 -19.67 6.86
C ARG A 165 -0.96 -20.99 7.07
N PHE A 166 -2.18 -20.96 7.60
CA PHE A 166 -2.95 -22.17 7.91
C PHE A 166 -3.81 -22.67 6.74
N LYS A 167 -3.89 -21.89 5.67
CA LYS A 167 -4.72 -22.17 4.49
C LYS A 167 -3.89 -22.56 3.27
N ILE A 168 -2.63 -22.15 3.22
CA ILE A 168 -1.76 -22.30 2.04
C ILE A 168 -1.63 -23.75 1.56
N SER A 169 -1.58 -24.74 2.47
CA SER A 169 -1.50 -26.17 2.13
C SER A 169 -2.80 -26.80 1.60
N ARG A 170 -3.90 -26.04 1.65
CA ARG A 170 -5.24 -26.43 1.17
C ARG A 170 -5.74 -25.53 0.04
N LEU A 171 -4.95 -24.57 -0.41
CA LEU A 171 -5.27 -23.83 -1.64
C LEU A 171 -5.42 -24.86 -2.75
N PHE A 172 -6.57 -24.88 -3.41
CA PHE A 172 -6.90 -25.80 -4.53
C PHE A 172 -7.25 -27.24 -4.15
N ARG A 173 -7.52 -27.55 -2.88
CA ARG A 173 -8.20 -28.80 -2.48
C ARG A 173 -9.70 -28.62 -2.40
#